data_AF-A0A9P6WJS3-F1
#
_entry.id   AF-A0A9P6WJS3-F1
#
_cell.length_a   1.000
_cell.length_b   1.000
_cell.length_c   1.000
_cell.angle_alpha   90.00
_cell.angle_beta   90.00
_cell.angle_gamma   90.00
#
_symmetry.space_group_name_H-M   'P 1'
#
loop_
_entity.id
_entity.type
_entity.pdbx_description
1 polymer ?
#
loop_
_entity_poly.entity_id
_entity_poly.type
_entity_poly.pdbx_seq_one_letter_code
_entity_poly.pdbx_strand_id
1 'polypeptide(L)'
;MIRSLKKTTHNGLLWLYTSSFVILMMIILAMNSVIPIDVIVLSKTNNSHLATNTVIILVICIVFLFFSSLLHMFRLFYDKMLLQEIPKPYIPITENDIGFNSSSSIELEMRKCKKILDLAKPNGIISHPGLYYHNNQQSEFDNKNLQEFPNNLIYENVIKVIGQELKYNGTLTISNNRILRLDNHYSLRELLHVYRNDEKVENFLNLYDKLRFSGKPITCNEFKEFLHQWNYVKSKL
;
A
#
# COMPACT_ATOMS: atom_id res chain seq x y z
N MET A 1 -20.70 18.89 -20.01
CA MET A 1 -21.67 19.68 -19.22
C MET A 1 -22.86 18.86 -18.72
N ILE A 2 -23.51 18.04 -19.57
CA ILE A 2 -24.70 17.21 -19.22
C ILE A 2 -24.44 16.18 -18.10
N ARG A 3 -23.22 15.62 -18.01
CA ARG A 3 -22.84 14.63 -16.98
C ARG A 3 -22.74 15.20 -15.55
N SER A 4 -22.48 16.51 -15.42
CA SER A 4 -22.38 17.21 -14.12
C SER A 4 -23.76 17.48 -13.51
N LEU A 5 -24.70 17.93 -14.34
CA LEU A 5 -26.08 18.22 -13.94
C LEU A 5 -26.85 16.98 -13.46
N LYS A 6 -26.56 15.79 -14.01
CA LYS A 6 -27.20 14.52 -13.58
C LYS A 6 -26.75 14.07 -12.19
N LYS A 7 -25.56 14.46 -11.75
CA LYS A 7 -24.98 14.04 -10.47
C LYS A 7 -25.53 14.87 -9.29
N THR A 8 -25.79 16.15 -9.51
CA THR A 8 -26.32 17.06 -8.48
C THR A 8 -27.82 16.83 -8.22
N THR A 9 -28.61 16.58 -9.26
CA THR A 9 -30.06 16.29 -9.12
C THR A 9 -30.32 14.96 -8.42
N HIS A 10 -29.51 13.93 -8.72
CA HIS A 10 -29.59 12.63 -8.05
C HIS A 10 -29.33 12.74 -6.55
N ASN A 11 -28.32 13.52 -6.14
CA ASN A 11 -27.98 13.69 -4.73
C ASN A 11 -29.03 14.49 -3.97
N GLY A 12 -29.65 15.51 -4.59
CA GLY A 12 -30.75 16.27 -3.98
C GLY A 12 -32.01 15.44 -3.76
N LEU A 13 -32.41 14.62 -4.75
CA LEU A 13 -33.55 13.71 -4.64
C LEU A 13 -33.33 12.64 -3.55
N LEU A 14 -32.11 12.09 -3.46
CA LEU A 14 -31.75 11.13 -2.43
C LEU A 14 -31.82 11.74 -1.02
N TRP A 15 -31.38 13.01 -0.88
CA TRP A 15 -31.45 13.73 0.40
C TRP A 15 -32.89 13.99 0.84
N LEU A 16 -33.75 14.43 -0.08
CA LEU A 16 -35.19 14.63 0.21
C LEU A 16 -35.89 13.32 0.57
N TYR A 17 -35.61 12.23 -0.14
CA TYR A 17 -36.16 10.90 0.16
C TYR A 17 -35.75 10.43 1.56
N THR A 18 -34.46 10.55 1.89
CA THR A 18 -33.93 10.15 3.20
C THR A 18 -34.53 10.99 4.33
N SER A 19 -34.60 12.31 4.14
CA SER A 19 -35.16 13.23 5.13
C SER A 19 -36.65 12.97 5.38
N SER A 20 -37.44 12.78 4.32
CA SER A 20 -38.86 12.44 4.41
C SER A 20 -39.10 11.16 5.20
N PHE A 21 -38.30 10.12 4.95
CA PHE A 21 -38.38 8.86 5.66
C PHE A 21 -38.06 8.99 7.16
N VAL A 22 -37.05 9.77 7.52
CA VAL A 22 -36.70 10.04 8.93
C VAL A 22 -37.82 10.78 9.65
N ILE A 23 -38.39 11.80 9.02
CA ILE A 23 -39.51 12.57 9.59
C ILE A 23 -40.72 11.65 9.82
N LEU A 24 -41.06 10.81 8.83
CA LEU A 24 -42.17 9.86 8.93
C LEU A 24 -41.94 8.83 10.05
N MET A 25 -40.72 8.33 10.22
CA MET A 25 -40.37 7.42 11.32
C MET A 25 -40.50 8.09 12.69
N MET A 26 -40.10 9.35 12.83
CA MET A 26 -40.27 10.11 14.07
C MET A 26 -41.76 10.32 14.41
N ILE A 27 -42.60 10.60 13.42
CA ILE A 27 -44.05 10.75 13.60
C ILE A 27 -44.68 9.42 14.05
N ILE A 28 -44.33 8.30 13.40
CA ILE A 28 -44.82 6.98 13.78
C ILE A 28 -44.38 6.64 15.21
N LEU A 29 -43.13 6.91 15.57
CA LEU A 29 -42.63 6.66 16.93
C LEU A 29 -43.39 7.51 17.97
N ALA A 30 -43.63 8.79 17.68
CA ALA A 30 -44.40 9.67 18.54
C ALA A 30 -45.84 9.15 18.72
N MET A 31 -46.52 8.74 17.64
CA MET A 31 -47.88 8.19 17.72
C MET A 31 -47.93 6.87 18.51
N ASN A 32 -46.94 6.00 18.38
CA ASN A 32 -46.87 4.76 19.15
C ASN A 32 -46.63 5.00 20.65
N SER A 33 -45.97 6.11 21.00
CA SER A 33 -45.73 6.49 22.40
C SER A 33 -46.98 7.05 23.10
N VAL A 34 -47.96 7.58 22.37
CA VAL A 34 -49.18 8.16 22.96
C VAL A 34 -49.96 7.12 23.78
N ILE A 35 -50.10 5.89 23.27
CA ILE A 35 -50.88 4.83 23.91
C ILE A 35 -50.33 4.48 25.31
N PRO A 36 -49.03 4.13 25.49
CA PRO A 36 -48.52 3.83 26.83
C PRO A 36 -48.55 5.05 27.76
N ILE A 37 -48.32 6.26 27.23
CA ILE A 37 -48.40 7.50 28.03
C ILE A 37 -49.82 7.68 28.58
N ASP A 38 -50.84 7.50 27.74
CA ASP A 38 -52.25 7.67 28.13
C ASP A 38 -52.65 6.66 29.23
N VAL A 39 -52.26 5.38 29.07
CA VAL A 39 -52.53 4.35 30.08
C VAL A 39 -51.81 4.65 31.40
N ILE A 40 -50.59 5.22 31.37
CA ILE A 40 -49.86 5.64 32.59
C ILE A 40 -50.61 6.77 33.31
N VAL A 41 -51.10 7.77 32.56
CA VAL A 41 -51.86 8.90 33.13
C VAL A 41 -53.19 8.42 33.74
N LEU A 42 -53.91 7.53 33.04
CA LEU A 42 -55.16 6.95 33.51
C LEU A 42 -54.96 6.06 34.76
N SER A 43 -53.82 5.39 34.86
CA SER A 43 -53.47 4.61 36.05
C SER A 43 -53.25 5.53 37.27
N LYS A 44 -52.66 6.71 37.06
CA LYS A 44 -52.40 7.71 38.12
C LYS A 44 -53.66 8.27 38.76
N THR A 45 -54.73 8.45 38.00
CA THR A 45 -55.99 9.04 38.52
C THR A 45 -56.82 8.05 39.35
N ASN A 46 -56.67 6.74 39.14
CA ASN A 46 -57.56 5.72 39.72
C ASN A 46 -57.08 5.07 41.04
N ASN A 47 -55.98 5.54 41.66
CA ASN A 47 -55.43 5.30 43.04
C ASN A 47 -55.39 3.88 43.66
N SER A 48 -56.11 2.88 43.17
CA SER A 48 -56.27 1.58 43.83
C SER A 48 -55.10 0.62 43.57
N HIS A 49 -54.47 0.69 42.38
CA HIS A 49 -53.41 -0.24 41.95
C HIS A 49 -52.36 0.41 41.01
N LEU A 50 -51.89 1.61 41.37
CA LEU A 50 -50.97 2.40 40.54
C LEU A 50 -49.67 1.66 40.19
N ALA A 51 -49.03 1.05 41.21
CA ALA A 51 -47.71 0.45 41.06
C ALA A 51 -47.73 -0.82 40.20
N THR A 52 -48.75 -1.67 40.35
CA THR A 52 -48.84 -2.92 39.59
C THR A 52 -49.14 -2.66 38.12
N ASN A 53 -50.06 -1.74 37.82
CA ASN A 53 -50.44 -1.43 36.44
C ASN A 53 -49.30 -0.77 35.67
N THR A 54 -48.55 0.14 36.30
CA THR A 54 -47.39 0.80 35.67
C THR A 54 -46.24 -0.16 35.40
N VAL A 55 -45.96 -1.10 36.30
CA VAL A 55 -44.95 -2.14 36.09
C VAL A 55 -45.32 -3.06 34.93
N ILE A 56 -46.58 -3.47 34.81
CA ILE A 56 -47.04 -4.31 33.69
C ILE A 56 -46.85 -3.60 32.34
N ILE A 57 -47.20 -2.31 32.24
CA ILE A 57 -47.02 -1.51 31.02
C ILE A 57 -45.54 -1.39 30.67
N LEU A 58 -44.69 -1.11 31.66
CA LEU A 58 -43.24 -1.01 31.47
C LEU A 58 -42.66 -2.32 30.92
N VAL A 59 -43.08 -3.46 31.47
CA VAL A 59 -42.66 -4.79 30.98
C VAL A 59 -43.11 -5.01 29.53
N ILE A 60 -44.35 -4.68 29.18
CA ILE A 60 -44.85 -4.81 27.82
C ILE A 60 -44.08 -3.90 26.85
N CYS A 61 -43.75 -2.67 27.24
CA CYS A 61 -42.93 -1.77 26.44
C CYS A 61 -41.51 -2.32 26.20
N ILE A 62 -40.88 -2.91 27.22
CA ILE A 62 -39.56 -3.55 27.08
C ILE A 62 -39.64 -4.73 26.09
N VAL A 63 -40.66 -5.59 26.24
CA VAL A 63 -40.87 -6.73 25.34
C VAL A 63 -41.10 -6.25 23.90
N PHE A 64 -41.91 -5.22 23.70
CA PHE A 64 -42.12 -4.60 22.38
C PHE A 64 -40.82 -4.07 21.76
N LEU A 65 -40.01 -3.33 22.53
CA LEU A 65 -38.72 -2.82 22.06
C LEU A 65 -37.75 -3.95 21.71
N PHE A 66 -37.73 -5.02 22.50
CA PHE A 66 -36.92 -6.20 22.22
C PHE A 66 -37.32 -6.88 20.90
N PHE A 67 -38.61 -7.13 20.68
CA PHE A 67 -39.09 -7.72 19.43
C PHE A 67 -38.87 -6.78 18.22
N SER A 68 -39.09 -5.48 18.39
CA SER A 68 -38.80 -4.48 17.35
C SER A 68 -37.32 -4.48 16.95
N SER A 69 -36.42 -4.50 17.94
CA SER A 69 -34.97 -4.60 17.72
C SER A 69 -34.60 -5.90 16.99
N LEU A 70 -35.17 -7.04 17.40
CA LEU A 70 -34.92 -8.34 16.78
C LEU A 70 -35.37 -8.37 15.32
N LEU A 71 -36.57 -7.84 15.01
CA LEU A 71 -37.06 -7.73 13.63
C LEU A 71 -36.17 -6.80 12.79
N HIS A 72 -35.69 -5.70 13.38
CA HIS A 72 -34.78 -4.78 12.68
C HIS A 72 -33.43 -5.43 12.38
N MET A 73 -32.87 -6.16 13.35
CA MET A 73 -31.64 -6.93 13.16
C MET A 73 -31.81 -8.02 12.09
N PHE A 74 -32.94 -8.73 12.08
CA PHE A 74 -33.25 -9.72 11.06
C PHE A 74 -33.35 -9.09 9.67
N ARG A 75 -34.03 -7.95 9.55
CA ARG A 75 -34.09 -7.19 8.29
C ARG A 75 -32.70 -6.80 7.80
N LEU A 76 -31.88 -6.21 8.66
CA LEU A 76 -30.50 -5.82 8.31
C LEU A 76 -29.66 -7.03 7.89
N PHE A 77 -29.86 -8.18 8.52
CA PHE A 77 -29.16 -9.41 8.16
C PHE A 77 -29.62 -9.95 6.81
N TYR A 78 -30.93 -10.02 6.57
CA TYR A 78 -31.50 -10.49 5.32
C TYR A 78 -31.09 -9.61 4.13
N ASP A 79 -31.14 -8.28 4.30
CA ASP A 79 -30.70 -7.33 3.27
C ASP A 79 -29.21 -7.54 2.93
N LYS A 80 -28.37 -7.84 3.92
CA LYS A 80 -26.95 -8.17 3.68
C LYS A 80 -26.77 -9.50 2.96
N MET A 81 -27.57 -10.51 3.26
CA MET A 81 -27.53 -11.78 2.53
C MET A 81 -27.90 -11.57 1.06
N LEU A 82 -28.96 -10.80 0.78
CA LEU A 82 -29.34 -10.46 -0.59
C LEU A 82 -28.25 -9.68 -1.33
N LEU A 83 -27.56 -8.76 -0.66
CA LEU A 83 -26.44 -8.02 -1.27
C LEU A 83 -25.26 -8.93 -1.63
N GLN A 84 -25.06 -10.03 -0.90
CA GLN A 84 -24.03 -11.03 -1.22
C GLN A 84 -24.40 -11.90 -2.42
N GLU A 85 -25.69 -12.05 -2.71
CA GLU A 85 -26.20 -12.74 -3.90
C GLU A 85 -26.10 -11.90 -5.17
N ILE A 86 -25.87 -10.58 -5.07
CA ILE A 86 -25.55 -9.76 -6.24
C ILE A 86 -24.22 -10.29 -6.83
N PRO A 87 -24.21 -10.75 -8.09
CA PRO A 87 -23.01 -11.30 -8.70
C PRO A 87 -21.91 -10.25 -8.65
N LYS A 88 -20.75 -10.63 -8.12
CA LYS A 88 -19.55 -9.77 -8.11
C LYS A 88 -19.28 -9.29 -9.54
N PRO A 89 -18.83 -8.03 -9.73
CA PRO A 89 -18.54 -7.52 -11.06
C PRO A 89 -17.56 -8.47 -11.76
N TYR A 90 -18.06 -9.11 -12.81
CA TYR A 90 -17.32 -10.09 -13.57
C TYR A 90 -16.21 -9.38 -14.35
N ILE A 91 -14.97 -9.83 -14.15
CA ILE A 91 -13.84 -9.37 -14.96
C ILE A 91 -13.77 -10.34 -16.14
N PRO A 92 -13.90 -9.86 -17.39
CA PRO A 92 -13.79 -10.72 -18.55
C PRO A 92 -12.35 -11.23 -18.66
N ILE A 93 -12.20 -12.56 -18.71
CA ILE A 93 -10.91 -13.25 -18.81
C ILE A 93 -10.74 -13.81 -20.23
N THR A 94 -11.84 -14.19 -20.87
CA THR A 94 -11.90 -14.84 -22.18
C THR A 94 -12.47 -13.89 -23.23
N GLU A 95 -12.03 -14.03 -24.49
CA GLU A 95 -12.51 -13.20 -25.62
C GLU A 95 -14.01 -13.31 -25.88
N ASN A 96 -14.64 -14.42 -25.44
CA ASN A 96 -16.08 -14.67 -25.57
C ASN A 96 -16.92 -14.02 -24.46
N ASP A 97 -16.28 -13.47 -23.43
CA ASP A 97 -16.97 -12.90 -22.26
C ASP A 97 -17.58 -11.52 -22.54
N ILE A 98 -17.12 -10.87 -23.60
CA ILE A 98 -17.50 -9.52 -23.99
C ILE A 98 -17.90 -9.49 -25.47
N GLY A 99 -18.93 -8.71 -25.79
CA GLY A 99 -19.34 -8.52 -27.18
C GLY A 99 -18.23 -7.88 -28.01
N PHE A 100 -18.17 -8.25 -29.29
CA PHE A 100 -17.12 -7.80 -30.24
C PHE A 100 -16.91 -6.28 -30.27
N ASN A 101 -17.99 -5.50 -30.18
CA ASN A 101 -17.90 -4.04 -30.19
C ASN A 101 -17.20 -3.50 -28.92
N SER A 102 -17.47 -4.11 -27.77
CA SER A 102 -16.86 -3.73 -26.50
C SER A 102 -15.39 -4.16 -26.45
N SER A 103 -15.06 -5.38 -26.90
CA SER A 103 -13.67 -5.85 -26.96
C SER A 103 -12.83 -4.98 -27.90
N SER A 104 -13.34 -4.70 -29.10
CA SER A 104 -12.68 -3.85 -30.09
C SER A 104 -12.45 -2.42 -29.55
N SER A 105 -13.42 -1.86 -28.84
CA SER A 105 -13.24 -0.55 -28.20
C SER A 105 -12.17 -0.56 -27.11
N ILE A 106 -12.13 -1.61 -26.28
CA ILE A 106 -11.09 -1.76 -25.24
C ILE A 106 -9.72 -1.90 -25.88
N GLU A 107 -9.58 -2.75 -26.89
CA GLU A 107 -8.32 -2.97 -27.59
C GLU A 107 -7.83 -1.69 -28.28
N LEU A 108 -8.73 -0.93 -28.88
CA LEU A 108 -8.41 0.37 -29.48
C LEU A 108 -7.89 1.37 -28.46
N GLU A 109 -8.52 1.47 -27.28
CA GLU A 109 -8.02 2.31 -26.19
C GLU A 109 -6.69 1.80 -25.63
N MET A 110 -6.50 0.48 -25.47
CA MET A 110 -5.22 -0.11 -25.08
C MET A 110 -4.11 0.23 -26.08
N ARG A 111 -4.38 0.14 -27.39
CA ARG A 111 -3.43 0.55 -28.43
C ARG A 111 -3.11 2.04 -28.36
N LYS A 112 -4.09 2.91 -28.08
CA LYS A 112 -3.86 4.34 -27.86
C LYS A 112 -2.97 4.59 -26.63
N CYS A 113 -3.26 3.94 -25.50
CA CYS A 113 -2.44 4.04 -24.29
C CYS A 113 -1.01 3.57 -24.53
N LYS A 114 -0.82 2.47 -25.26
CA LYS A 114 0.50 1.99 -25.66
C LYS A 114 1.25 3.00 -26.53
N LYS A 115 0.58 3.60 -27.51
CA LYS A 115 1.17 4.65 -28.35
C LYS A 115 1.58 5.87 -27.52
N ILE A 116 0.74 6.30 -26.57
CA ILE A 116 1.06 7.42 -25.66
C ILE A 116 2.25 7.05 -24.79
N LEU A 117 2.29 5.82 -24.25
CA LEU A 117 3.42 5.33 -23.48
C LEU A 117 4.71 5.38 -24.30
N ASP A 118 4.68 4.88 -25.53
CA ASP A 118 5.86 4.89 -26.41
C ASP A 118 6.32 6.31 -26.78
N LEU A 119 5.39 7.26 -26.92
CA LEU A 119 5.70 8.68 -27.12
C LEU A 119 6.21 9.36 -25.85
N ALA A 120 5.75 8.93 -24.68
CA ALA A 120 6.12 9.47 -23.37
C ALA A 120 7.40 8.85 -22.80
N LYS A 121 7.90 7.74 -23.39
CA LYS A 121 9.19 7.18 -23.02
C LYS A 121 10.27 8.24 -23.23
N PRO A 122 11.19 8.42 -22.27
CA PRO A 122 12.26 9.37 -22.42
C PRO A 122 13.18 8.95 -23.57
N ASN A 123 13.60 9.94 -24.36
CA ASN A 123 14.52 9.73 -25.47
C ASN A 123 15.96 9.61 -24.92
N GLY A 124 16.59 8.47 -25.14
CA GLY A 124 18.01 8.24 -24.82
C GLY A 124 18.26 7.23 -23.71
N ILE A 125 19.53 7.12 -23.32
CA ILE A 125 20.00 6.19 -22.30
C ILE A 125 19.70 6.81 -20.92
N ILE A 126 18.72 6.24 -20.23
CA ILE A 126 18.39 6.68 -18.87
C ILE A 126 19.39 6.03 -17.92
N SER A 127 20.27 6.85 -17.32
CA SER A 127 21.15 6.42 -16.24
C SER A 127 20.71 7.08 -14.94
N HIS A 128 20.34 6.26 -13.96
CA HIS A 128 19.92 6.72 -12.65
C HIS A 128 21.06 6.53 -11.63
N PRO A 129 21.47 7.58 -10.89
CA PRO A 129 22.31 7.41 -9.73
C PRO A 129 21.65 6.47 -8.71
N GLY A 130 22.41 5.50 -8.19
CA GLY A 130 21.98 4.52 -7.19
C GLY A 130 21.55 3.16 -7.75
N LEU A 131 21.23 3.09 -9.05
CA LEU A 131 20.74 1.87 -9.70
C LEU A 131 21.47 1.66 -11.03
N TYR A 132 22.07 0.49 -11.19
CA TYR A 132 22.52 0.04 -12.50
C TYR A 132 21.32 -0.45 -13.29
N TYR A 133 21.09 0.17 -14.45
CA TYR A 133 20.11 -0.29 -15.41
C TYR A 133 20.72 -0.30 -16.80
N HIS A 134 20.60 -1.43 -17.49
CA HIS A 134 20.96 -1.58 -18.90
C HIS A 134 19.71 -1.97 -19.68
N ASN A 135 19.43 -1.24 -20.78
CA ASN A 135 18.33 -1.56 -21.67
C ASN A 135 18.85 -2.46 -22.80
N ASN A 136 18.21 -3.60 -23.04
CA ASN A 136 18.58 -4.57 -24.09
C ASN A 136 18.57 -3.98 -25.53
N GLN A 137 18.05 -2.77 -25.74
CA GLN A 137 18.19 -2.06 -27.02
C GLN A 137 19.64 -1.60 -27.31
N GLN A 138 20.51 -1.62 -26.31
CA GLN A 138 21.89 -1.16 -26.39
C GLN A 138 22.89 -2.29 -26.76
N SER A 139 22.44 -3.55 -26.69
CA SER A 139 23.26 -4.75 -26.96
C SER A 139 23.67 -4.94 -28.42
N GLU A 140 23.06 -4.23 -29.38
CA GLU A 140 23.46 -4.36 -30.79
C GLU A 140 24.58 -3.39 -31.19
N PHE A 141 24.73 -2.23 -30.50
CA PHE A 141 25.72 -1.21 -30.88
C PHE A 141 27.05 -1.33 -30.12
N ASP A 142 27.05 -1.81 -28.87
CA ASP A 142 28.27 -1.91 -28.04
C ASP A 142 28.73 -3.37 -27.87
N ASN A 143 28.88 -4.09 -28.99
CA ASN A 143 29.66 -5.32 -29.01
C ASN A 143 31.16 -4.99 -29.01
N LYS A 144 31.76 -4.95 -27.81
CA LYS A 144 33.11 -5.47 -27.47
C LYS A 144 33.53 -4.95 -26.09
N ASN A 145 33.54 -5.86 -25.11
CA ASN A 145 34.16 -5.72 -23.79
C ASN A 145 33.44 -4.82 -22.78
N LEU A 146 32.41 -5.34 -22.11
CA LEU A 146 32.20 -5.12 -20.66
C LEU A 146 31.11 -6.09 -20.20
N GLN A 147 31.47 -7.05 -19.35
CA GLN A 147 30.49 -7.69 -18.48
C GLN A 147 30.04 -6.65 -17.47
N GLU A 148 29.13 -5.82 -17.92
CA GLU A 148 28.62 -4.69 -17.17
C GLU A 148 27.50 -5.22 -16.27
N PHE A 149 27.51 -4.77 -15.01
CA PHE A 149 26.84 -5.34 -13.83
C PHE A 149 25.43 -5.95 -14.07
N PRO A 150 24.96 -6.89 -13.20
CA PRO A 150 23.60 -7.41 -13.34
C PRO A 150 22.56 -6.28 -13.34
N ASN A 151 21.55 -6.41 -14.20
CA ASN A 151 20.50 -5.41 -14.32
C ASN A 151 19.74 -5.25 -12.99
N ASN A 152 19.32 -4.03 -12.67
CA ASN A 152 18.72 -3.64 -11.39
C ASN A 152 19.65 -3.78 -10.17
N LEU A 153 20.97 -3.73 -10.36
CA LEU A 153 21.91 -3.70 -9.23
C LEU A 153 21.80 -2.38 -8.47
N ILE A 154 21.45 -2.45 -7.19
CA ILE A 154 21.43 -1.31 -6.29
C ILE A 154 22.83 -1.17 -5.66
N TYR A 155 23.55 -0.09 -6.00
CA TYR A 155 24.95 0.10 -5.56
C TYR A 155 25.08 0.16 -4.03
N GLU A 156 24.12 0.82 -3.38
CA GLU A 156 24.10 0.98 -1.92
C GLU A 156 24.07 -0.36 -1.20
N ASN A 157 23.29 -1.33 -1.72
CA ASN A 157 23.18 -2.65 -1.11
C ASN A 157 24.53 -3.37 -1.10
N VAL A 158 25.30 -3.29 -2.19
CA VAL A 158 26.62 -3.93 -2.28
C VAL A 158 27.59 -3.36 -1.24
N ILE A 159 27.67 -2.04 -1.15
CA ILE A 159 28.57 -1.36 -0.19
C ILE A 159 28.13 -1.64 1.26
N LYS A 160 26.82 -1.66 1.50
CA LYS A 160 26.25 -1.96 2.81
C LYS A 160 26.55 -3.38 3.25
N VAL A 161 26.42 -4.36 2.35
CA VAL A 161 26.75 -5.77 2.63
C VAL A 161 28.21 -5.90 3.06
N ILE A 162 29.16 -5.31 2.35
CA ILE A 162 30.60 -5.34 2.73
C ILE A 162 30.81 -4.80 4.15
N GLY A 163 30.16 -3.67 4.48
CA GLY A 163 30.25 -3.08 5.81
C GLY A 163 29.52 -3.86 6.90
N GLN A 164 28.47 -4.61 6.55
CA GLN A 164 27.66 -5.39 7.48
C GLN A 164 28.28 -6.76 7.78
N GLU A 165 28.86 -7.42 6.78
CA GLU A 165 29.57 -8.70 6.98
C GLU A 165 30.68 -8.54 8.01
N LEU A 166 31.46 -7.48 7.91
CA LEU A 166 32.51 -7.23 8.89
C LEU A 166 31.96 -6.87 10.27
N LYS A 167 30.95 -5.98 10.34
CA LYS A 167 30.41 -5.47 11.61
C LYS A 167 29.63 -6.52 12.40
N TYR A 168 28.83 -7.35 11.73
CA TYR A 168 27.87 -8.25 12.39
C TYR A 168 28.29 -9.71 12.34
N ASN A 169 28.94 -10.15 11.25
CA ASN A 169 29.37 -11.54 11.14
C ASN A 169 30.81 -11.72 11.64
N GLY A 170 31.58 -10.63 11.82
CA GLY A 170 32.99 -10.70 12.17
C GLY A 170 33.79 -11.44 11.09
N THR A 171 33.26 -11.57 9.88
CA THR A 171 33.90 -12.33 8.80
C THR A 171 33.94 -11.51 7.53
N LEU A 172 35.07 -11.58 6.81
CA LEU A 172 35.19 -10.99 5.48
C LEU A 172 35.63 -12.05 4.47
N THR A 173 34.80 -12.30 3.46
CA THR A 173 35.16 -13.23 2.38
C THR A 173 36.08 -12.53 1.36
N ILE A 174 37.37 -12.79 1.47
CA ILE A 174 38.42 -12.21 0.62
C ILE A 174 38.50 -12.94 -0.73
N SER A 175 38.25 -14.24 -0.75
CA SER A 175 38.14 -15.04 -1.96
C SER A 175 37.37 -16.33 -1.65
N ASN A 176 37.08 -17.15 -2.67
CA ASN A 176 36.38 -18.42 -2.49
C ASN A 176 37.02 -19.33 -1.41
N ASN A 177 38.30 -19.14 -1.08
CA ASN A 177 39.04 -19.95 -0.11
C ASN A 177 39.63 -19.17 1.07
N ARG A 178 39.42 -17.84 1.18
CA ARG A 178 39.96 -17.03 2.29
C ARG A 178 38.85 -16.27 2.99
N ILE A 179 38.62 -16.63 4.25
CA ILE A 179 37.69 -15.96 5.16
C ILE A 179 38.53 -15.36 6.28
N LEU A 180 38.60 -14.03 6.35
CA LEU A 180 39.16 -13.35 7.51
C LEU A 180 38.13 -13.45 8.63
N ARG A 181 38.50 -13.96 9.81
CA ARG A 181 37.66 -13.91 11.01
C ARG A 181 38.24 -12.86 11.95
N LEU A 182 37.42 -11.90 12.33
CA LEU A 182 37.73 -10.85 13.29
C LEU A 182 36.79 -10.96 14.48
N ASP A 183 37.26 -10.53 15.63
CA ASP A 183 36.38 -10.35 16.78
C ASP A 183 35.35 -9.24 16.48
N ASN A 184 34.12 -9.46 16.95
CA ASN A 184 32.88 -8.72 16.63
C ASN A 184 32.82 -7.22 17.02
N HIS A 185 33.98 -6.56 17.17
CA HIS A 185 34.08 -5.20 17.69
C HIS A 185 34.74 -4.20 16.72
N TYR A 186 35.23 -4.66 15.57
CA TYR A 186 35.94 -3.79 14.62
C TYR A 186 35.09 -3.42 13.41
N SER A 187 35.00 -2.13 13.13
CA SER A 187 34.49 -1.59 11.87
C SER A 187 35.53 -1.68 10.76
N LEU A 188 35.10 -1.58 9.49
CA LEU A 188 36.00 -1.65 8.33
C LEU A 188 37.08 -0.56 8.39
N ARG A 189 36.70 0.59 8.94
CA ARG A 189 37.58 1.72 9.17
C ARG A 189 38.67 1.41 10.19
N GLU A 190 38.32 0.78 11.30
CA GLU A 190 39.27 0.40 12.35
C GLU A 190 40.24 -0.68 11.86
N LEU A 191 39.74 -1.67 11.11
CA LEU A 191 40.57 -2.71 10.49
C LEU A 191 41.63 -2.11 9.56
N LEU A 192 41.20 -1.22 8.67
CA LEU A 192 42.07 -0.63 7.66
C LEU A 192 42.97 0.49 8.22
N HIS A 193 42.72 0.97 9.44
CA HIS A 193 43.58 1.94 10.11
C HIS A 193 44.99 1.38 10.37
N VAL A 194 45.17 0.06 10.43
CA VAL A 194 46.49 -0.59 10.52
C VAL A 194 47.34 -0.29 9.27
N TYR A 195 46.71 -0.12 8.11
CA TYR A 195 47.36 0.15 6.83
C TYR A 195 47.34 1.65 6.46
N ARG A 196 47.21 2.54 7.45
CA ARG A 196 47.12 4.01 7.23
C ARG A 196 48.29 4.60 6.45
N ASN A 197 49.44 3.95 6.44
CA ASN A 197 50.61 4.41 5.67
C ASN A 197 50.50 4.15 4.15
N ASP A 198 49.49 3.40 3.69
CA ASP A 198 49.22 3.19 2.27
C ASP A 198 48.17 4.20 1.77
N GLU A 199 48.60 5.14 0.94
CA GLU A 199 47.79 6.20 0.34
C GLU A 199 46.53 5.65 -0.37
N LYS A 200 46.61 4.46 -0.97
CA LYS A 200 45.48 3.84 -1.66
C LYS A 200 44.40 3.35 -0.70
N VAL A 201 44.79 2.91 0.51
CA VAL A 201 43.85 2.49 1.55
C VAL A 201 43.15 3.69 2.17
N GLU A 202 43.87 4.80 2.36
CA GLU A 202 43.28 6.04 2.84
C GLU A 202 42.27 6.63 1.84
N ASN A 203 42.61 6.62 0.55
CA ASN A 203 41.69 7.02 -0.52
C ASN A 203 40.43 6.14 -0.57
N PHE A 204 40.58 4.83 -0.39
CA PHE A 204 39.45 3.90 -0.28
C PHE A 204 38.55 4.21 0.93
N LEU A 205 39.13 4.47 2.10
CA LEU A 205 38.35 4.81 3.29
C LEU A 205 37.54 6.08 3.11
N ASN A 206 38.14 7.12 2.52
CA ASN A 206 37.43 8.37 2.22
C ASN A 206 36.30 8.15 1.21
N LEU A 207 36.53 7.35 0.17
CA LEU A 207 35.49 6.99 -0.79
C LEU A 207 34.38 6.17 -0.14
N TYR A 208 34.72 5.20 0.69
CA TYR A 208 33.77 4.37 1.44
C TYR A 208 32.90 5.21 2.38
N ASP A 209 33.51 6.09 3.18
CA ASP A 209 32.79 6.95 4.12
C ASP A 209 31.85 7.90 3.35
N LYS A 210 32.29 8.44 2.21
CA LYS A 210 31.43 9.22 1.30
C LYS A 210 30.25 8.40 0.80
N LEU A 211 30.47 7.21 0.25
CA LEU A 211 29.40 6.42 -0.37
C LEU A 211 28.41 5.86 0.67
N ARG A 212 28.87 5.54 1.88
CA ARG A 212 28.03 4.94 2.93
C ARG A 212 27.26 5.98 3.75
N PHE A 213 27.85 7.15 4.02
CA PHE A 213 27.31 8.10 4.99
C PHE A 213 26.89 9.46 4.41
N SER A 214 27.17 9.75 3.13
CA SER A 214 26.81 11.05 2.55
C SER A 214 25.31 11.25 2.31
N GLY A 215 24.52 10.17 2.25
CA GLY A 215 23.10 10.22 1.90
C GLY A 215 22.81 10.61 0.45
N LYS A 216 23.84 10.74 -0.40
CA LYS A 216 23.69 11.03 -1.83
C LYS A 216 23.64 9.73 -2.65
N PRO A 217 22.86 9.69 -3.75
CA PRO A 217 22.80 8.50 -4.59
C PRO A 217 24.13 8.30 -5.33
N ILE A 218 24.58 7.05 -5.38
CA ILE A 218 25.90 6.66 -5.87
C ILE A 218 25.92 6.62 -7.40
N THR A 219 26.88 7.28 -8.04
CA THR A 219 26.99 7.20 -9.51
C THR A 219 27.68 5.90 -9.97
N CYS A 220 27.44 5.48 -11.22
CA CYS A 220 28.07 4.28 -11.79
C CYS A 220 29.60 4.37 -11.78
N ASN A 221 30.17 5.56 -12.05
CA ASN A 221 31.61 5.78 -12.05
C ASN A 221 32.20 5.65 -10.64
N GLU A 222 31.57 6.27 -9.64
CA GLU A 222 31.99 6.12 -8.23
C GLU A 222 31.90 4.67 -7.75
N PHE A 223 30.89 3.94 -8.20
CA PHE A 223 30.76 2.51 -7.88
C PHE A 223 31.85 1.66 -8.55
N LYS A 224 32.16 1.91 -9.83
CA LYS A 224 33.28 1.26 -10.54
C LYS A 224 34.61 1.55 -9.85
N GLU A 225 34.84 2.79 -9.45
CA GLU A 225 36.04 3.20 -8.70
C GLU A 225 36.12 2.49 -7.34
N PHE A 226 35.00 2.43 -6.61
CA PHE A 226 34.91 1.71 -5.34
C PHE A 226 35.30 0.24 -5.48
N LEU A 227 34.78 -0.47 -6.49
CA LEU A 227 35.12 -1.87 -6.73
C LEU A 227 36.59 -2.06 -7.12
N HIS A 228 37.15 -1.14 -7.91
CA HIS A 228 38.57 -1.18 -8.28
C HIS A 228 39.46 -1.03 -7.05
N GLN A 229 39.18 -0.04 -6.19
CA GLN A 229 39.94 0.18 -4.95
C GLN A 229 39.70 -0.97 -3.95
N TRP A 230 38.50 -1.52 -3.88
CA TRP A 230 38.18 -2.68 -3.04
C TRP A 230 39.02 -3.90 -3.41
N ASN A 231 39.21 -4.19 -4.70
CA ASN A 231 40.08 -5.29 -5.13
C ASN A 231 41.52 -5.11 -4.66
N TYR A 232 42.04 -3.88 -4.66
CA TYR A 232 43.37 -3.60 -4.12
C TYR A 232 43.42 -3.84 -2.61
N VAL A 233 42.47 -3.28 -1.85
CA VAL A 233 42.40 -3.45 -0.39
C VAL A 233 42.24 -4.93 0.00
N LYS A 234 41.40 -5.66 -0.72
CA LYS A 234 41.18 -7.09 -0.57
C LYS A 234 42.45 -7.92 -0.80
N SER A 235 43.39 -7.44 -1.62
CA SER A 235 44.68 -8.12 -1.83
C SER A 235 45.69 -7.91 -0.69
N LYS A 236 45.47 -6.88 0.15
CA LYS A 236 46.32 -6.53 1.30
C LYS A 236 45.86 -7.16 2.62
N LEU A 237 44.56 -7.47 2.72
CA LEU A 237 43.94 -8.23 3.81
C LEU A 237 44.19 -9.73 3.66
#